data_AF-A0A7C7QFD6-F1
#
_entry.id   AF-A0A7C7QFD6-F1
#
_cell.length_a   1.000
_cell.length_b   1.000
_cell.length_c   1.000
_cell.angle_alpha   90.00
_cell.angle_beta   90.00
_cell.angle_gamma   90.00
#
_symmetry.space_group_name_H-M   'P 1'
#
loop_
_entity.id
_entity.type
_entity.pdbx_description
1 polymer ?
#
loop_
_entity_poly.entity_id
_entity_poly.type
_entity_poly.pdbx_seq_one_letter_code
_entity_poly.pdbx_strand_id
1 'polypeptide(L)'
;MGGTSAIVNRMNFFIAQSNQAYANNGLALQLQDAGKWNTGATERSTAQSNASGLRNGSDGYIDAFAGSVRNNAAADLVGLIVSTPSDPGICGIVNAIGGGQSNGFFVVKYPCTNYTFVHEIGHLFGARHDNDPNTSPFSYGHGFVSGSGNFRTIMAVSSNPQPRIGAFSTPGQTFSGVTMGTSSFRDNERVHDVRRGTMASFR
;
A
#
# COMPACT_ATOMS: atom_id res chain seq x y z
N MET A 1 3.97 -8.40 -20.54
CA MET A 1 4.24 -7.06 -19.97
C MET A 1 5.00 -6.24 -21.01
N GLY A 2 4.87 -4.90 -21.05
CA GLY A 2 5.81 -4.08 -21.81
C GLY A 2 7.24 -4.34 -21.31
N GLY A 3 8.27 -4.24 -22.16
CA GLY A 3 9.65 -4.62 -21.82
C GLY A 3 10.17 -3.99 -20.52
N THR A 4 11.32 -4.46 -20.01
CA THR A 4 11.90 -4.11 -18.70
C THR A 4 11.80 -2.62 -18.33
N SER A 5 12.04 -1.71 -19.29
CA SER A 5 11.93 -0.27 -19.09
C SER A 5 10.53 0.21 -18.68
N ALA A 6 9.46 -0.40 -19.19
CA ALA A 6 8.09 -0.04 -18.86
C ALA A 6 7.73 -0.40 -17.41
N ILE A 7 8.21 -1.55 -16.92
CA ILE A 7 8.01 -2.00 -15.54
C ILE A 7 8.78 -1.09 -14.58
N VAL A 8 10.04 -0.76 -14.90
CA VAL A 8 10.84 0.16 -14.08
C VAL A 8 10.19 1.54 -14.01
N ASN A 9 9.70 2.08 -15.14
CA ASN A 9 8.97 3.34 -15.17
C ASN A 9 7.68 3.28 -14.33
N ARG A 10 6.98 2.14 -14.33
CA ARG A 10 5.79 1.92 -13.50
C ARG A 10 6.15 1.92 -12.00
N MET A 11 7.24 1.26 -11.61
CA MET A 11 7.72 1.27 -10.22
C MET A 11 8.09 2.69 -9.77
N ASN A 12 8.80 3.45 -10.61
CA ASN A 12 9.13 4.86 -10.33
C ASN A 12 7.87 5.71 -10.16
N PHE A 13 6.87 5.52 -11.04
CA PHE A 13 5.57 6.18 -10.92
C PHE A 13 4.87 5.85 -9.60
N PHE A 14 4.87 4.59 -9.16
CA PHE A 14 4.26 4.19 -7.90
C PHE A 14 4.92 4.84 -6.68
N ILE A 15 6.26 4.89 -6.65
CA ILE A 15 7.00 5.59 -5.59
C ILE A 15 6.65 7.09 -5.59
N ALA A 16 6.69 7.74 -6.75
CA ALA A 16 6.36 9.16 -6.88
C ALA A 16 4.90 9.47 -6.46
N GLN A 17 3.95 8.64 -6.88
CA GLN A 17 2.54 8.77 -6.50
C GLN A 17 2.33 8.62 -4.99
N SER A 18 3.04 7.68 -4.37
CA SER A 18 2.99 7.46 -2.91
C SER A 18 3.55 8.66 -2.15
N ASN A 19 4.69 9.18 -2.58
CA ASN A 19 5.32 10.36 -1.98
C ASN A 19 4.45 11.62 -2.14
N GLN A 20 3.78 11.78 -3.28
CA GLN A 20 2.81 12.86 -3.45
C GLN A 20 1.63 12.72 -2.47
N ALA A 21 1.15 11.50 -2.23
CA ALA A 21 0.07 11.28 -1.25
C ALA A 21 0.50 11.64 0.18
N TYR A 22 1.71 11.25 0.59
CA TYR A 22 2.25 11.66 1.90
C TYR A 22 2.41 13.18 2.00
N ALA A 23 2.91 13.84 0.96
CA ALA A 23 3.02 15.30 0.90
C ALA A 23 1.64 16.00 0.97
N ASN A 24 0.62 15.47 0.29
CA ASN A 24 -0.75 16.01 0.35
C ASN A 24 -1.33 15.99 1.76
N ASN A 25 -0.98 14.98 2.57
CA ASN A 25 -1.34 14.91 3.98
C ASN A 25 -0.36 15.63 4.93
N GLY A 26 0.70 16.28 4.43
CA GLY A 26 1.72 16.91 5.28
C GLY A 26 2.54 15.93 6.12
N LEU A 27 2.54 14.64 5.78
CA LEU A 27 3.27 13.61 6.50
C LEU A 27 4.77 13.72 6.23
N ALA A 28 5.58 13.77 7.28
CA ALA A 28 7.04 13.69 7.21
C ALA A 28 7.49 12.24 6.94
N LEU A 29 7.10 11.72 5.77
CA LEU A 29 7.28 10.34 5.31
C LEU A 29 7.60 10.34 3.81
N GLN A 30 8.58 9.54 3.41
CA GLN A 30 8.97 9.39 2.01
C GLN A 30 9.40 7.94 1.74
N LEU A 31 8.90 7.35 0.68
CA LEU A 31 9.44 6.12 0.10
C LEU A 31 10.70 6.45 -0.70
N GLN A 32 11.74 5.66 -0.45
CA GLN A 32 12.99 5.68 -1.20
C GLN A 32 13.16 4.37 -1.94
N ASP A 33 13.75 4.42 -3.13
CA ASP A 33 14.03 3.23 -3.91
C ASP A 33 15.24 2.49 -3.34
N ALA A 34 15.01 1.34 -2.71
CA ALA A 34 16.06 0.46 -2.21
C ALA A 34 16.60 -0.51 -3.29
N GLY A 35 16.02 -0.50 -4.49
CA GLY A 35 16.44 -1.30 -5.64
C GLY A 35 15.27 -1.96 -6.36
N LYS A 36 15.56 -2.43 -7.58
CA LYS A 36 14.60 -3.09 -8.46
C LYS A 36 15.24 -4.33 -9.07
N TRP A 37 14.50 -5.43 -9.06
CA TRP A 37 14.97 -6.71 -9.57
C TRP A 37 13.92 -7.35 -10.46
N ASN A 38 14.38 -8.10 -11.46
CA ASN A 38 13.56 -9.09 -12.13
C ASN A 38 13.72 -10.42 -11.37
N THR A 39 12.62 -10.97 -10.86
CA THR A 39 12.65 -12.23 -10.10
C THR A 39 12.97 -13.43 -10.99
N GLY A 40 12.71 -13.34 -12.30
CA GLY A 40 12.81 -14.47 -13.26
C GLY A 40 11.80 -15.60 -13.01
N ALA A 41 11.00 -15.52 -11.94
CA ALA A 41 10.07 -16.55 -11.55
C ALA A 41 8.71 -16.36 -12.23
N THR A 42 8.05 -17.48 -12.53
CA THR A 42 6.65 -17.48 -12.97
C THR A 42 5.74 -17.04 -11.83
N GLU A 43 4.85 -16.06 -12.07
CA GLU A 43 3.83 -15.64 -11.10
C GLU A 43 2.98 -16.83 -10.65
N ARG A 44 2.66 -16.90 -9.36
CA ARG A 44 1.68 -17.86 -8.84
C ARG A 44 0.26 -17.45 -9.26
N SER A 45 -0.68 -18.38 -9.16
CA SER A 45 -2.04 -18.21 -9.67
C SER A 45 -2.80 -17.03 -9.04
N THR A 46 -2.62 -16.74 -7.75
CA THR A 46 -3.41 -15.73 -7.03
C THR A 46 -2.54 -14.61 -6.43
N ALA A 47 -3.10 -13.42 -6.22
CA ALA A 47 -2.35 -12.32 -5.61
C ALA A 47 -1.89 -12.71 -4.20
N GLN A 48 -2.77 -13.40 -3.49
CA GLN A 48 -2.50 -13.94 -2.16
C GLN A 48 -1.37 -14.99 -2.17
N SER A 49 -1.34 -15.92 -3.13
CA SER A 49 -0.27 -16.93 -3.17
C SER A 49 1.09 -16.32 -3.53
N ASN A 50 1.11 -15.28 -4.37
CA ASN A 50 2.31 -14.48 -4.64
C ASN A 50 2.77 -13.72 -3.38
N ALA A 51 1.85 -13.09 -2.65
CA ALA A 51 2.18 -12.35 -1.42
C ALA A 51 2.69 -13.29 -0.32
N SER A 52 2.03 -14.43 -0.13
CA SER A 52 2.45 -15.46 0.83
C SER A 52 3.85 -16.00 0.49
N GLY A 53 4.12 -16.25 -0.79
CA GLY A 53 5.42 -16.72 -1.26
C GLY A 53 6.52 -15.67 -1.12
N LEU A 54 6.26 -14.42 -1.52
CA LEU A 54 7.21 -13.31 -1.35
C LEU A 54 7.65 -13.12 0.11
N ARG A 55 6.75 -13.36 1.07
CA ARG A 55 7.04 -13.28 2.50
C ARG A 55 7.78 -14.52 3.02
N ASN A 56 7.55 -15.68 2.43
CA ASN A 56 8.11 -16.95 2.89
C ASN A 56 9.49 -17.18 2.28
N GLY A 57 10.55 -17.06 3.08
CA GLY A 57 11.93 -17.23 2.62
C GLY A 57 12.39 -18.68 2.43
N SER A 58 11.48 -19.65 2.36
CA SER A 58 11.84 -21.08 2.30
C SER A 58 10.81 -21.96 1.60
N ASP A 59 9.94 -21.40 0.74
CA ASP A 59 8.93 -22.20 0.02
C ASP A 59 9.31 -22.52 -1.44
N GLY A 60 10.54 -22.16 -1.84
CA GLY A 60 11.08 -22.35 -3.17
C GLY A 60 10.63 -21.30 -4.18
N TYR A 61 9.84 -20.29 -3.77
CA TYR A 61 9.38 -19.21 -4.63
C TYR A 61 10.00 -17.89 -4.21
N ILE A 62 10.97 -17.42 -5.02
CA ILE A 62 11.64 -16.14 -4.83
C ILE A 62 12.20 -15.91 -3.40
N ASP A 63 12.55 -16.99 -2.70
CA ASP A 63 12.96 -17.03 -1.28
C ASP A 63 14.02 -15.97 -0.90
N ALA A 64 14.95 -15.68 -1.82
CA ALA A 64 16.01 -14.70 -1.63
C ALA A 64 15.47 -13.28 -1.34
N PHE A 65 14.26 -12.94 -1.77
CA PHE A 65 13.65 -11.63 -1.58
C PHE A 65 13.14 -11.39 -0.16
N ALA A 66 12.75 -12.44 0.57
CA ALA A 66 12.43 -12.31 2.00
C ALA A 66 13.69 -12.19 2.87
N GLY A 67 14.81 -12.73 2.38
CA GLY A 67 16.09 -12.81 3.08
C GLY A 67 17.18 -11.91 2.49
N SER A 68 18.12 -12.52 1.77
CA SER A 68 19.39 -11.89 1.37
C SER A 68 19.22 -10.61 0.55
N VAL A 69 18.30 -10.56 -0.42
CA VAL A 69 18.09 -9.38 -1.27
C VAL A 69 17.57 -8.21 -0.43
N ARG A 70 16.53 -8.44 0.38
CA ARG A 70 15.97 -7.40 1.27
C ARG A 70 17.01 -6.90 2.29
N ASN A 71 17.78 -7.81 2.88
CA ASN A 71 18.81 -7.46 3.86
C ASN A 71 19.96 -6.66 3.23
N ASN A 72 20.47 -7.09 2.07
CA ASN A 72 21.57 -6.40 1.39
C ASN A 72 21.18 -5.01 0.89
N ALA A 73 19.91 -4.83 0.51
CA ALA A 73 19.37 -3.55 0.09
C ALA A 73 18.95 -2.63 1.27
N ALA A 74 19.02 -3.12 2.51
CA ALA A 74 18.42 -2.46 3.69
C ALA A 74 16.95 -2.04 3.43
N ALA A 75 16.18 -2.88 2.75
CA ALA A 75 14.84 -2.54 2.32
C ALA A 75 13.80 -2.78 3.43
N ASP A 76 13.21 -1.69 3.93
CA ASP A 76 12.12 -1.75 4.90
C ASP A 76 10.90 -2.52 4.37
N LEU A 77 10.54 -2.27 3.11
CA LEU A 77 9.39 -2.87 2.45
C LEU A 77 9.81 -3.54 1.13
N VAL A 78 9.16 -4.65 0.80
CA VAL A 78 9.35 -5.36 -0.46
C VAL A 78 8.02 -5.50 -1.18
N GLY A 79 7.91 -4.85 -2.34
CA GLY A 79 6.73 -4.91 -3.21
C GLY A 79 6.98 -5.77 -4.45
N LEU A 80 6.12 -6.75 -4.71
CA LEU A 80 6.16 -7.53 -5.96
C LEU A 80 5.12 -7.00 -6.95
N ILE A 81 5.58 -6.61 -8.13
CA ILE A 81 4.71 -6.18 -9.23
C ILE A 81 4.40 -7.37 -10.12
N VAL A 82 3.12 -7.71 -10.24
CA VAL A 82 2.63 -8.85 -11.01
C VAL A 82 1.76 -8.40 -12.17
N SER A 83 1.67 -9.18 -13.23
CA SER A 83 0.82 -8.88 -14.38
C SER A 83 -0.59 -9.40 -14.19
N THR A 84 -0.75 -10.65 -13.72
CA THR A 84 -2.07 -11.29 -13.68
C THR A 84 -2.13 -12.49 -12.73
N PRO A 85 -2.48 -12.30 -11.45
CA PRO A 85 -3.14 -13.37 -10.73
C PRO A 85 -4.61 -13.48 -11.16
N SER A 86 -5.11 -14.72 -11.24
CA SER A 86 -6.44 -15.18 -11.64
C SER A 86 -7.59 -14.72 -10.74
N ASP A 87 -7.40 -13.67 -9.95
CA ASP A 87 -8.39 -13.09 -9.04
C ASP A 87 -8.97 -11.80 -9.66
N PRO A 88 -10.13 -11.83 -10.34
CA PRO A 88 -10.75 -10.63 -10.88
C PRO A 88 -11.03 -9.60 -9.78
N GLY A 89 -10.79 -8.31 -10.04
CA GLY A 89 -11.12 -7.22 -9.11
C GLY A 89 -10.12 -6.95 -7.98
N ILE A 90 -9.18 -7.85 -7.69
CA ILE A 90 -8.09 -7.58 -6.74
C ILE A 90 -6.98 -6.81 -7.44
N CYS A 91 -6.60 -5.65 -6.93
CA CYS A 91 -5.53 -4.81 -7.49
C CYS A 91 -4.21 -4.88 -6.72
N GLY A 92 -4.27 -5.23 -5.44
CA GLY A 92 -3.12 -5.43 -4.58
C GLY A 92 -3.54 -6.20 -3.33
N ILE A 93 -2.55 -6.68 -2.57
CA ILE A 93 -2.78 -7.36 -1.30
C ILE A 93 -1.55 -7.31 -0.40
N VAL A 94 -1.79 -7.37 0.91
CA VAL A 94 -0.82 -7.59 1.96
C VAL A 94 -1.13 -8.89 2.71
N ASN A 95 -0.13 -9.50 3.35
CA ASN A 95 -0.37 -10.69 4.20
C ASN A 95 -0.96 -10.35 5.58
N ALA A 96 -0.83 -9.10 6.02
CA ALA A 96 -1.31 -8.64 7.32
C ALA A 96 -1.51 -7.13 7.31
N ILE A 97 -2.48 -6.66 8.09
CA ILE A 97 -2.71 -5.23 8.35
C ILE A 97 -1.95 -4.85 9.61
N GLY A 98 -0.99 -3.95 9.49
CA GLY A 98 -0.07 -3.59 10.57
C GLY A 98 0.94 -4.69 10.89
N GLY A 99 1.50 -4.62 12.11
CA GLY A 99 2.52 -5.55 12.60
C GLY A 99 3.94 -5.01 12.47
N GLY A 100 4.90 -5.92 12.30
CA GLY A 100 6.32 -5.59 12.31
C GLY A 100 7.05 -6.03 11.04
N GLN A 101 8.37 -6.05 11.15
CA GLN A 101 9.33 -6.37 10.11
C GLN A 101 8.97 -7.59 9.24
N SER A 102 8.40 -8.64 9.83
CA SER A 102 8.00 -9.88 9.15
C SER A 102 6.84 -9.71 8.16
N ASN A 103 6.10 -8.61 8.24
CA ASN A 103 4.93 -8.33 7.40
C ASN A 103 5.20 -7.27 6.32
N GLY A 104 6.42 -6.73 6.22
CA GLY A 104 6.82 -5.68 5.26
C GLY A 104 6.83 -6.10 3.78
N PHE A 105 5.78 -6.78 3.32
CA PHE A 105 5.67 -7.42 2.02
C PHE A 105 4.27 -7.19 1.44
N PHE A 106 4.21 -6.83 0.16
CA PHE A 106 2.94 -6.60 -0.53
C PHE A 106 3.05 -6.91 -2.01
N VAL A 107 1.90 -7.10 -2.65
CA VAL A 107 1.79 -7.37 -4.09
C VAL A 107 0.89 -6.32 -4.72
N VAL A 108 1.25 -5.83 -5.91
CA VAL A 108 0.43 -4.91 -6.71
C VAL A 108 0.37 -5.40 -8.14
N LYS A 109 -0.82 -5.39 -8.74
CA LYS A 109 -0.99 -5.65 -10.16
C LYS A 109 -0.50 -4.45 -10.98
N TYR A 110 0.37 -4.70 -11.95
CA TYR A 110 0.91 -3.73 -12.89
C TYR A 110 -0.12 -2.74 -13.46
N PRO A 111 -1.31 -3.17 -13.95
CA PRO A 111 -2.29 -2.23 -14.51
C PRO A 111 -2.96 -1.32 -13.47
N CYS A 112 -2.91 -1.63 -12.17
CA CYS A 112 -3.62 -0.89 -11.14
C CYS A 112 -2.83 0.34 -10.68
N THR A 113 -3.22 1.52 -11.17
CA THR A 113 -2.53 2.81 -10.93
C THR A 113 -3.29 3.79 -10.04
N ASN A 114 -4.51 3.45 -9.63
CA ASN A 114 -5.34 4.35 -8.85
C ASN A 114 -5.00 4.29 -7.35
N TYR A 115 -3.78 4.72 -7.01
CA TYR A 115 -3.22 4.73 -5.66
C TYR A 115 -3.12 3.34 -5.00
N THR A 116 -3.12 2.26 -5.78
CA THR A 116 -3.07 0.89 -5.27
C THR A 116 -1.77 0.62 -4.50
N PHE A 117 -0.63 1.07 -5.00
CA PHE A 117 0.66 0.83 -4.35
C PHE A 117 0.71 1.44 -2.94
N VAL A 118 0.34 2.70 -2.81
CA VAL A 118 0.27 3.38 -1.50
C VAL A 118 -0.88 2.88 -0.62
N HIS A 119 -1.95 2.34 -1.21
CA HIS A 119 -3.05 1.68 -0.49
C HIS A 119 -2.56 0.41 0.23
N GLU A 120 -1.81 -0.46 -0.46
CA GLU A 120 -1.26 -1.67 0.17
C GLU A 120 -0.25 -1.31 1.26
N ILE A 121 0.60 -0.30 1.04
CA ILE A 121 1.50 0.20 2.09
C ILE A 121 0.70 0.74 3.27
N GLY A 122 -0.41 1.44 3.04
CA GLY A 122 -1.33 1.89 4.09
C GLY A 122 -1.82 0.74 4.97
N HIS A 123 -2.13 -0.42 4.38
CA HIS A 123 -2.43 -1.61 5.17
C HIS A 123 -1.27 -2.05 6.06
N LEU A 124 -0.02 -2.01 5.59
CA LEU A 124 1.16 -2.34 6.41
C LEU A 124 1.39 -1.35 7.56
N PHE A 125 1.02 -0.09 7.39
CA PHE A 125 0.95 0.90 8.47
C PHE A 125 -0.16 0.57 9.50
N GLY A 126 -1.15 -0.24 9.14
CA GLY A 126 -2.28 -0.61 9.99
C GLY A 126 -3.60 0.05 9.61
N ALA A 127 -3.64 0.75 8.48
CA ALA A 127 -4.87 1.35 7.97
C ALA A 127 -5.81 0.29 7.38
N ARG A 128 -7.10 0.58 7.44
CA ARG A 128 -8.18 -0.29 6.99
C ARG A 128 -9.10 0.40 6.00
N HIS A 129 -9.89 -0.42 5.33
CA HIS A 129 -10.93 0.06 4.44
C HIS A 129 -12.00 0.85 5.18
N ASP A 130 -12.72 1.69 4.47
CA ASP A 130 -13.82 2.49 5.00
C ASP A 130 -14.98 1.61 5.53
N ASN A 131 -15.25 0.47 4.92
CA ASN A 131 -16.32 -0.45 5.31
C ASN A 131 -15.85 -1.63 6.18
N ASP A 132 -14.57 -1.69 6.54
CA ASP A 132 -14.07 -2.73 7.43
C ASP A 132 -14.59 -2.45 8.86
N PRO A 133 -15.35 -3.38 9.49
CA PRO A 133 -15.84 -3.17 10.85
C PRO A 133 -14.74 -3.41 11.92
N ASN A 134 -13.60 -4.00 11.56
CA ASN A 134 -12.53 -4.28 12.51
C ASN A 134 -11.77 -3.00 12.88
N THR A 135 -11.62 -2.74 14.17
CA THR A 135 -10.99 -1.52 14.72
C THR A 135 -9.55 -1.73 15.21
N SER A 136 -8.96 -2.90 14.96
CA SER A 136 -7.56 -3.20 15.33
C SER A 136 -6.65 -3.11 14.11
N PRO A 137 -5.43 -2.57 14.16
CA PRO A 137 -4.72 -2.12 15.36
C PRO A 137 -5.10 -0.71 15.80
N PHE A 138 -5.75 0.08 14.95
CA PHE A 138 -6.14 1.46 15.26
C PHE A 138 -7.63 1.67 15.02
N SER A 139 -8.36 2.02 16.08
CA SER A 139 -9.82 2.19 16.00
C SER A 139 -10.26 3.35 15.12
N TYR A 140 -9.35 4.29 14.86
CA TYR A 140 -9.55 5.43 13.99
C TYR A 140 -8.96 5.24 12.57
N GLY A 141 -8.31 4.10 12.31
CA GLY A 141 -7.49 3.87 11.12
C GLY A 141 -8.27 3.41 9.90
N HIS A 142 -9.30 4.15 9.46
CA HIS A 142 -10.10 3.75 8.30
C HIS A 142 -10.19 4.81 7.20
N GLY A 143 -10.33 4.34 5.96
CA GLY A 143 -10.65 5.17 4.81
C GLY A 143 -11.98 5.92 4.94
N PHE A 144 -12.09 7.03 4.23
CA PHE A 144 -13.26 7.90 4.20
C PHE A 144 -13.82 8.05 2.78
N VAL A 145 -15.15 8.08 2.68
CA VAL A 145 -15.93 8.33 1.46
C VAL A 145 -16.86 9.51 1.74
N SER A 146 -16.86 10.50 0.86
CA SER A 146 -17.77 11.64 0.91
C SER A 146 -18.71 11.65 -0.28
N GLY A 147 -20.01 11.49 0.01
CA GLY A 147 -21.06 11.66 -0.99
C GLY A 147 -21.20 13.12 -1.44
N SER A 148 -21.22 14.06 -0.49
CA SER A 148 -21.40 15.50 -0.76
C SER A 148 -20.21 16.13 -1.48
N GLY A 149 -18.98 15.73 -1.13
CA GLY A 149 -17.76 16.21 -1.79
C GLY A 149 -17.41 15.46 -3.08
N ASN A 150 -18.14 14.37 -3.39
CA ASN A 150 -17.87 13.44 -4.47
C ASN A 150 -16.40 12.97 -4.52
N PHE A 151 -15.90 12.38 -3.43
CA PHE A 151 -14.56 11.81 -3.39
C PHE A 151 -14.44 10.67 -2.36
N ARG A 152 -13.36 9.91 -2.48
CA ARG A 152 -12.93 8.96 -1.46
C ARG A 152 -11.42 9.02 -1.27
N THR A 153 -10.98 8.75 -0.05
CA THR A 153 -9.55 8.73 0.32
C THR A 153 -8.88 7.42 -0.08
N ILE A 154 -7.55 7.37 -0.01
CA ILE A 154 -6.73 6.25 -0.52
C ILE A 154 -7.22 4.88 -0.02
N MET A 155 -7.53 4.76 1.27
CA MET A 155 -7.93 3.48 1.87
C MET A 155 -9.40 3.10 1.64
N ALA A 156 -10.20 3.96 1.04
CA ALA A 156 -11.62 3.66 0.82
C ALA A 156 -11.85 2.79 -0.43
N VAL A 157 -12.67 1.75 -0.28
CA VAL A 157 -13.04 0.76 -1.31
C VAL A 157 -14.53 0.80 -1.63
N SER A 158 -15.39 1.20 -0.69
CA SER A 158 -16.83 1.36 -0.97
C SER A 158 -17.03 2.62 -1.81
N SER A 159 -17.25 2.46 -3.11
CA SER A 159 -17.53 3.61 -3.97
C SER A 159 -18.47 3.27 -5.10
N ASN A 160 -19.48 4.12 -5.27
CA ASN A 160 -20.12 4.35 -6.56
C ASN A 160 -20.86 5.70 -6.47
N PRO A 161 -20.42 6.81 -7.11
CA PRO A 161 -19.33 6.98 -8.09
C PRO A 161 -18.06 7.70 -7.58
N GLN A 162 -17.80 7.75 -6.27
CA GLN A 162 -16.78 8.66 -5.71
C GLN A 162 -15.34 8.37 -6.20
N PRO A 163 -14.69 9.29 -6.95
CA PRO A 163 -13.31 9.12 -7.39
C PRO A 163 -12.33 9.14 -6.21
N ARG A 164 -11.23 8.40 -6.36
CA ARG A 164 -10.18 8.34 -5.34
C ARG A 164 -9.26 9.54 -5.47
N ILE A 165 -9.03 10.24 -4.36
CA ILE A 165 -8.05 11.32 -4.26
C ILE A 165 -6.74 10.79 -3.68
N GLY A 166 -5.63 11.45 -4.00
CA GLY A 166 -4.30 11.12 -3.48
C GLY A 166 -4.08 11.61 -2.05
N ALA A 167 -5.00 11.33 -1.14
CA ALA A 167 -4.88 11.68 0.27
C ALA A 167 -5.49 10.59 1.16
N PHE A 168 -4.89 10.36 2.32
CA PHE A 168 -5.43 9.59 3.42
C PHE A 168 -6.49 10.40 4.18
N SER A 169 -7.38 9.68 4.87
CA SER A 169 -8.42 10.28 5.69
C SER A 169 -7.84 11.01 6.90
N THR A 170 -8.42 12.17 7.21
CA THR A 170 -7.99 13.04 8.31
C THR A 170 -9.08 14.06 8.67
N PRO A 171 -9.25 14.40 9.96
CA PRO A 171 -10.09 15.53 10.38
C PRO A 171 -9.43 16.90 10.16
N GLY A 172 -8.11 16.95 9.92
CA GLY A 172 -7.31 18.19 9.90
C GLY A 172 -7.30 18.91 8.54
N GLN A 173 -7.82 18.29 7.48
CA GLN A 173 -7.79 18.82 6.12
C GLN A 173 -9.16 18.66 5.43
N THR A 174 -9.39 19.45 4.39
CA THR A 174 -10.62 19.43 3.58
C THR A 174 -10.32 19.18 2.11
N PHE A 175 -11.27 18.60 1.39
CA PHE A 175 -11.27 18.49 -0.06
C PHE A 175 -12.67 18.79 -0.59
N SER A 176 -12.76 19.63 -1.64
CA SER A 176 -14.04 20.14 -2.15
C SER A 176 -14.95 20.73 -1.05
N GLY A 177 -14.35 21.41 -0.06
CA GLY A 177 -15.07 22.01 1.07
C GLY A 177 -15.55 21.03 2.14
N VAL A 178 -15.24 19.73 2.06
CA VAL A 178 -15.63 18.71 3.04
C VAL A 178 -14.41 18.18 3.78
N THR A 179 -14.47 18.12 5.11
CA THR A 179 -13.44 17.48 5.94
C THR A 179 -13.23 16.03 5.53
N MET A 180 -11.96 15.64 5.35
CA MET A 180 -11.59 14.33 4.78
C MET A 180 -11.62 13.17 5.79
N GLY A 181 -12.38 13.28 6.88
CA GLY A 181 -12.39 12.28 7.93
C GLY A 181 -12.87 12.79 9.28
N THR A 182 -12.66 11.98 10.30
CA THR A 182 -13.04 12.23 11.70
C THR A 182 -11.97 11.64 12.60
N SER A 183 -11.66 12.30 13.71
CA SER A 183 -10.63 11.84 14.66
C SER A 183 -10.97 10.51 15.33
N SER A 184 -12.25 10.14 15.42
CA SER A 184 -12.70 8.94 16.12
C SER A 184 -12.67 7.68 15.27
N PHE A 185 -12.81 7.78 13.94
CA PHE A 185 -12.96 6.61 13.07
C PHE A 185 -12.24 6.70 11.72
N ARG A 186 -11.93 7.91 11.21
CA ARG A 186 -11.48 8.14 9.83
C ARG A 186 -10.23 9.04 9.80
N ASP A 187 -9.14 8.57 10.38
CA ASP A 187 -7.88 9.31 10.55
C ASP A 187 -6.67 8.42 10.24
N ASN A 188 -6.52 8.08 8.95
CA ASN A 188 -5.35 7.33 8.48
C ASN A 188 -4.08 8.16 8.44
N GLU A 189 -4.17 9.50 8.36
CA GLU A 189 -3.01 10.38 8.52
C GLU A 189 -2.33 10.11 9.87
N ARG A 190 -3.10 10.11 10.97
CA ARG A 190 -2.57 9.79 12.29
C ARG A 190 -1.95 8.39 12.35
N VAL A 191 -2.55 7.39 11.70
CA VAL A 191 -1.96 6.03 11.62
C VAL A 191 -0.58 6.07 10.98
N HIS A 192 -0.42 6.84 9.90
CA HIS A 192 0.87 6.97 9.22
C HIS A 192 1.90 7.70 10.08
N ASP A 193 1.52 8.82 10.70
CA ASP A 193 2.44 9.59 11.52
C ASP A 193 2.96 8.79 12.73
N VAL A 194 2.09 8.07 13.45
CA VAL A 194 2.52 7.30 14.63
C VAL A 194 3.40 6.09 14.25
N ARG A 195 3.25 5.56 13.04
CA ARG A 195 3.95 4.34 12.61
C ARG A 195 5.13 4.56 11.67
N ARG A 196 5.34 5.77 11.15
CA ARG A 196 6.45 6.06 10.20
C ARG A 196 7.80 5.63 10.73
N GLY A 197 8.06 5.84 12.02
CA GLY A 197 9.30 5.41 12.67
C GLY A 197 9.45 3.90 12.76
N THR A 198 8.37 3.15 13.01
CA THR A 198 8.44 1.68 13.02
C THR A 198 8.58 1.09 11.63
N MET A 199 7.93 1.70 10.64
CA MET A 199 8.01 1.24 9.25
C MET A 199 9.40 1.46 8.66
N ALA A 200 10.04 2.58 9.00
CA ALA A 200 11.42 2.90 8.62
C ALA A 200 12.50 2.18 9.46
N SER A 201 12.09 1.28 10.36
CA SER A 201 12.99 0.45 11.16
C SER A 201 12.79 -1.04 10.86
N PHE A 202 12.22 -1.36 9.71
CA PHE A 202 12.06 -2.73 9.28
C PHE A 202 13.39 -3.29 8.75
N ARG A 203 14.35 -2.46 8.32
CA ARG A 203 15.73 -2.88 8.08
C ARG A 203 16.75 -1.84 8.51
#